data_AF-A0A7K4JSL7-F1
#
_entry.id   AF-A0A7K4JSL7-F1
#
_cell.length_a   1.000
_cell.length_b   1.000
_cell.length_c   1.000
_cell.angle_alpha   90.00
_cell.angle_beta   90.00
_cell.angle_gamma   90.00
#
_symmetry.space_group_name_H-M   'P 1'
#
loop_
_entity.id
_entity.type
_entity.pdbx_description
1 polymer ?
#
loop_
_entity_poly.entity_id
_entity_poly.type
_entity_poly.pdbx_seq_one_letter_code
_entity_poly.pdbx_strand_id
1 'polypeptide(L)'
;QVRSPLSDSILGEQMLVVSEEKVTVTELRAQVVSGLSLTLRADPSHPNMMTTTAQATATLRVPKQEATLSVWLSFSDHTLAPLELYGWQDAALAITSLDPSVATVGGSPGVPGARPWVVAEGPGQGALLQLNLLPPDACRRGRHRAATLATGTAWL
;
A
#
# COMPACT_ATOMS: atom_id res chain seq x y z
N GLN A 1 -8.87 -7.51 -23.77
CA GLN A 1 -9.41 -6.98 -25.04
C GLN A 1 -10.17 -5.69 -24.74
N VAL A 2 -9.97 -4.65 -25.53
CA VAL A 2 -10.68 -3.37 -25.47
C VAL A 2 -11.56 -3.27 -26.72
N ARG A 3 -12.84 -2.99 -26.54
CA ARG A 3 -13.84 -2.90 -27.63
C ARG A 3 -14.38 -1.48 -27.76
N SER A 4 -14.69 -1.09 -28.98
CA SER A 4 -15.41 0.14 -29.28
C SER A 4 -16.86 0.02 -28.82
N PRO A 5 -17.39 0.93 -27.99
CA PRO A 5 -18.79 0.90 -27.55
C PRO A 5 -19.78 1.24 -28.68
N LEU A 6 -19.30 1.78 -29.82
CA LEU A 6 -20.14 2.20 -30.94
C LEU A 6 -20.19 1.16 -32.08
N SER A 7 -19.12 0.41 -32.28
CA SER A 7 -18.94 -0.49 -33.44
C SER A 7 -18.65 -1.94 -33.06
N ASP A 8 -18.50 -2.23 -31.77
CA ASP A 8 -18.10 -3.54 -31.24
C ASP A 8 -16.77 -4.09 -31.81
N SER A 9 -15.99 -3.23 -32.47
CA SER A 9 -14.68 -3.55 -33.04
C SER A 9 -13.61 -3.62 -31.95
N ILE A 10 -12.66 -4.54 -32.09
CA ILE A 10 -11.52 -4.68 -31.17
C ILE A 10 -10.53 -3.54 -31.43
N LEU A 11 -10.34 -2.67 -30.45
CA LEU A 11 -9.39 -1.55 -30.50
C LEU A 11 -8.01 -1.93 -29.96
N GLY A 12 -7.95 -2.98 -29.14
CA GLY A 12 -6.70 -3.50 -28.60
C GLY A 12 -6.90 -4.88 -27.99
N GLU A 13 -5.96 -5.76 -28.25
CA GLU A 13 -5.92 -7.09 -27.65
C GLU A 13 -4.53 -7.35 -27.10
N GLN A 14 -4.48 -7.90 -25.89
CA GLN A 14 -3.24 -8.29 -25.25
C GLN A 14 -3.41 -9.70 -24.71
N MET A 15 -2.51 -10.59 -25.15
CA MET A 15 -2.42 -11.95 -24.66
C MET A 15 -1.80 -11.91 -23.27
N LEU A 16 -2.49 -12.49 -22.28
CA LEU A 16 -1.98 -12.70 -20.93
C LEU A 16 -1.59 -14.17 -20.79
N VAL A 17 -0.35 -14.43 -20.36
CA VAL A 17 0.14 -15.78 -20.06
C VAL A 17 0.58 -15.80 -18.60
N VAL A 18 0.19 -16.83 -17.87
CA VAL A 18 0.63 -17.05 -16.49
C VAL A 18 1.84 -17.98 -16.53
N SER A 19 2.98 -17.53 -16.01
CA SER A 19 4.17 -18.38 -15.89
C SER A 19 3.98 -19.41 -14.78
N GLU A 20 4.58 -20.59 -14.95
CA GLU A 20 4.72 -21.59 -13.88
C GLU A 20 5.78 -21.18 -12.85
N GLU A 21 6.64 -20.21 -13.20
CA GLU A 21 7.65 -19.66 -12.29
C GLU A 21 6.97 -18.87 -11.17
N LYS A 22 7.05 -19.42 -9.96
CA LYS A 22 6.50 -18.80 -8.76
C LYS A 22 7.49 -17.81 -8.19
N VAL A 23 6.99 -16.61 -7.88
CA VAL A 23 7.75 -15.57 -7.19
C VAL A 23 7.28 -15.44 -5.76
N THR A 24 8.19 -15.07 -4.87
CA THR A 24 7.91 -14.89 -3.44
C THR A 24 8.00 -13.42 -3.06
N VAL A 25 7.22 -13.00 -2.08
CA VAL A 25 7.36 -11.66 -1.48
C VAL A 25 8.66 -11.61 -0.70
N THR A 26 9.51 -10.63 -0.99
CA THR A 26 10.84 -10.45 -0.37
C THR A 26 10.85 -9.31 0.64
N GLU A 27 10.09 -8.24 0.39
CA GLU A 27 10.08 -7.02 1.21
C GLU A 27 8.70 -6.35 1.16
N LEU A 28 8.37 -5.60 2.21
CA LEU A 28 7.25 -4.65 2.22
C LEU A 28 7.78 -3.22 2.14
N ARG A 29 7.29 -2.46 1.17
CA ARG A 29 7.54 -1.01 1.08
C ARG A 29 6.31 -0.25 1.48
N ALA A 30 6.41 0.56 2.52
CA ALA A 30 5.27 1.26 3.07
C ALA A 30 5.52 2.76 3.22
N GLN A 31 4.49 3.53 2.91
CA GLN A 31 4.50 4.98 3.01
C GLN A 31 3.25 5.46 3.76
N VAL A 32 3.46 6.30 4.76
CA VAL A 32 2.38 7.02 5.43
C VAL A 32 1.83 8.08 4.49
N VAL A 33 0.49 8.21 4.45
CA VAL A 33 -0.22 9.20 3.65
C VAL A 33 -1.19 9.95 4.55
N SER A 34 -0.81 11.17 4.94
CA SER A 34 -1.60 12.08 5.79
C SER A 34 -2.48 13.06 5.01
N GLY A 35 -2.27 13.15 3.68
CA GLY A 35 -3.09 14.00 2.82
C GLY A 35 -2.70 13.88 1.34
N LEU A 36 -3.56 14.40 0.47
CA LEU A 36 -3.33 14.50 -0.97
C LEU A 36 -3.50 15.97 -1.40
N SER A 37 -2.58 16.45 -2.22
CA SER A 37 -2.67 17.77 -2.87
C SER A 37 -2.71 17.61 -4.38
N LEU A 38 -3.55 18.39 -5.05
CA LEU A 38 -3.70 18.39 -6.50
C LEU A 38 -3.25 19.75 -7.05
N THR A 39 -2.32 19.75 -8.00
CA THR A 39 -1.88 20.97 -8.70
C THR A 39 -2.21 20.85 -10.18
N LEU A 40 -2.90 21.85 -10.73
CA LEU A 40 -3.15 21.94 -12.17
C LEU A 40 -2.20 22.97 -12.78
N ARG A 41 -1.59 22.61 -13.90
CA ARG A 41 -0.75 23.50 -14.71
C ARG A 41 -1.24 23.47 -16.15
N ALA A 42 -1.65 24.62 -16.67
CA ALA A 42 -1.93 24.77 -18.08
C ALA A 42 -0.61 24.82 -18.85
N ASP A 43 -0.56 24.18 -20.02
CA ASP A 43 0.59 24.27 -20.91
C ASP A 43 0.53 25.60 -21.68
N PRO A 44 1.50 26.52 -21.50
CA PRO A 44 1.49 27.80 -22.23
C PRO A 44 1.67 27.62 -23.75
N SER A 45 2.21 26.48 -24.21
CA SER A 45 2.35 26.16 -25.64
C SER A 45 1.10 25.48 -26.22
N HIS A 46 0.26 24.87 -25.39
CA HIS A 46 -0.96 24.18 -25.79
C HIS A 46 -2.14 24.62 -24.90
N PRO A 47 -2.92 25.65 -25.29
CA PRO A 47 -3.96 26.25 -24.44
C PRO A 47 -5.06 25.29 -23.98
N ASN A 48 -5.24 24.17 -24.69
CA ASN A 48 -6.24 23.15 -24.39
C ASN A 48 -5.66 21.93 -23.63
N MET A 49 -4.38 21.97 -23.25
CA MET A 49 -3.73 20.91 -22.49
C MET A 49 -3.52 21.36 -21.03
N MET A 50 -4.04 20.56 -20.11
CA MET A 50 -3.83 20.75 -18.67
C MET A 50 -3.12 19.53 -18.10
N THR A 51 -2.04 19.78 -17.37
CA THR A 51 -1.35 18.74 -16.59
C THR A 51 -1.83 18.81 -15.14
N THR A 52 -2.33 17.69 -14.63
CA THR A 52 -2.76 17.56 -13.25
C THR A 52 -1.76 16.69 -12.50
N THR A 53 -1.17 17.22 -11.44
CA THR A 53 -0.24 16.50 -10.57
C THR A 53 -0.88 16.27 -9.21
N ALA A 54 -1.06 15.00 -8.84
CA ALA A 54 -1.46 14.61 -7.49
C ALA A 54 -0.22 14.23 -6.66
N GLN A 55 -0.10 14.76 -5.46
CA GLN A 55 1.02 14.48 -4.56
C GLN A 55 0.50 14.07 -3.18
N ALA A 56 1.06 12.98 -2.65
CA ALA A 56 0.81 12.53 -1.29
C ALA A 56 1.72 13.22 -0.29
N THR A 57 1.16 13.59 0.87
CA THR A 57 1.90 14.12 2.02
C THR A 57 2.13 12.99 3.01
N ALA A 58 3.38 12.80 3.45
CA ALA A 58 3.73 11.72 4.39
C ALA A 58 3.83 12.17 5.85
N THR A 59 4.00 13.48 6.09
CA THR A 59 4.22 14.02 7.43
C THR A 59 2.92 14.29 8.15
N LEU A 60 2.80 13.84 9.39
CA LEU A 60 1.76 14.29 10.31
C LEU A 60 2.24 15.53 11.07
N ARG A 61 1.42 16.58 11.08
CA ARG A 61 1.81 17.92 11.56
C ARG A 61 1.23 18.27 12.92
N VAL A 62 0.12 17.64 13.30
CA VAL A 62 -0.57 17.94 14.56
C VAL A 62 -0.85 16.65 15.34
N PRO A 63 -0.84 16.70 16.69
CA PRO A 63 -1.27 15.58 17.50
C PRO A 63 -2.71 15.17 17.15
N LYS A 64 -2.99 13.88 17.25
CA LYS A 64 -4.24 13.23 16.89
C LYS A 64 -4.61 13.32 15.41
N GLN A 65 -3.71 13.78 14.54
CA GLN A 65 -3.92 13.65 13.11
C GLN A 65 -3.87 12.17 12.71
N GLU A 66 -4.84 11.73 11.93
CA GLU A 66 -4.89 10.40 11.34
C GLU A 66 -4.30 10.41 9.93
N ALA A 67 -3.61 9.33 9.57
CA ALA A 67 -3.08 9.05 8.25
C ALA A 67 -3.34 7.58 7.89
N THR A 68 -3.29 7.27 6.60
CA THR A 68 -3.36 5.90 6.10
C THR A 68 -1.97 5.41 5.68
N LEU A 69 -1.88 4.14 5.29
CA LEU A 69 -0.66 3.50 4.82
C LEU A 69 -0.86 2.99 3.39
N SER A 70 0.02 3.39 2.48
CA SER A 70 0.20 2.73 1.18
C SER A 70 1.25 1.65 1.35
N VAL A 71 0.91 0.39 1.05
CA VAL A 71 1.81 -0.76 1.22
C VAL A 71 1.99 -1.46 -0.13
N TRP A 72 3.24 -1.72 -0.48
CA TRP A 72 3.64 -2.37 -1.72
C TRP A 72 4.43 -3.63 -1.40
N LEU A 73 4.11 -4.70 -2.12
CA LEU A 73 4.80 -5.97 -2.08
C LEU A 73 5.94 -5.93 -3.10
N SER A 74 7.16 -6.19 -2.63
CA SER A 74 8.31 -6.47 -3.51
C SER A 74 8.46 -7.96 -3.69
N PHE A 75 8.64 -8.39 -4.94
CA PHE A 75 8.78 -9.80 -5.29
C PHE A 75 10.22 -10.15 -5.66
N SER A 76 10.54 -11.43 -5.68
CA SER A 76 11.86 -11.97 -6.04
C SER A 76 12.27 -11.71 -7.49
N ASP A 77 11.31 -11.46 -8.38
CA ASP A 77 11.51 -11.05 -9.77
C ASP A 77 11.66 -9.53 -9.94
N HIS A 78 11.80 -8.79 -8.82
CA HIS A 78 11.91 -7.34 -8.76
C HIS A 78 10.66 -6.57 -9.17
N THR A 79 9.52 -7.25 -9.34
CA THR A 79 8.25 -6.57 -9.55
C THR A 79 7.71 -5.98 -8.24
N LEU A 80 6.85 -4.96 -8.39
CA LEU A 80 6.17 -4.29 -7.29
C LEU A 80 4.67 -4.30 -7.55
N ALA A 81 3.89 -4.66 -6.54
CA ALA A 81 2.44 -4.58 -6.61
C ALA A 81 1.87 -3.94 -5.35
N PRO A 82 0.90 -3.00 -5.46
CA PRO A 82 0.25 -2.46 -4.28
C PRO A 82 -0.62 -3.53 -3.62
N LEU A 83 -0.65 -3.53 -2.28
CA LEU A 83 -1.38 -4.52 -1.49
C LEU A 83 -2.88 -4.51 -1.79
N GLU A 84 -3.41 -3.35 -2.22
CA GLU A 84 -4.80 -3.17 -2.64
C GLU A 84 -5.25 -4.14 -3.75
N LEU A 85 -4.34 -4.61 -4.60
CA LEU A 85 -4.67 -5.58 -5.65
C LEU A 85 -5.03 -6.96 -5.11
N TYR A 86 -4.53 -7.30 -3.92
CA TYR A 86 -4.76 -8.60 -3.27
C TYR A 86 -5.85 -8.54 -2.21
N GLY A 87 -6.25 -7.35 -1.78
CA GLY A 87 -7.24 -7.14 -0.72
C GLY A 87 -6.62 -7.15 0.68
N TRP A 88 -6.98 -6.14 1.48
CA TRP A 88 -6.47 -6.00 2.85
C TRP A 88 -6.96 -7.11 3.78
N GLN A 89 -8.13 -7.69 3.52
CA GLN A 89 -8.69 -8.78 4.31
C GLN A 89 -8.02 -10.14 4.07
N ASP A 90 -7.42 -10.33 2.90
CA ASP A 90 -6.77 -11.58 2.50
C ASP A 90 -5.27 -11.56 2.87
N ALA A 91 -4.73 -10.37 3.10
CA ALA A 91 -3.38 -10.15 3.59
C ALA A 91 -3.34 -10.17 5.13
N ALA A 92 -2.65 -11.15 5.72
CA ALA A 92 -2.38 -11.17 7.16
C ALA A 92 -1.23 -10.20 7.51
N LEU A 93 -1.45 -8.90 7.33
CA LEU A 93 -0.48 -7.85 7.62
C LEU A 93 -0.59 -7.41 9.09
N ALA A 94 0.53 -7.49 9.82
CA ALA A 94 0.64 -6.93 11.16
C ALA A 94 1.48 -5.65 11.11
N ILE A 95 0.96 -4.57 11.70
CA ILE A 95 1.63 -3.28 11.78
C ILE A 95 1.78 -2.92 13.26
N THR A 96 2.98 -2.54 13.66
CA THR A 96 3.30 -2.17 15.04
C THR A 96 4.06 -0.86 15.08
N SER A 97 3.71 0.02 16.02
CA SER A 97 4.52 1.20 16.31
C SER A 97 5.69 0.81 17.20
N LEU A 98 6.88 1.31 16.85
CA LEU A 98 8.12 1.17 17.63
C LEU A 98 8.23 2.24 18.73
N ASP A 99 7.48 3.35 18.59
CA ASP A 99 7.37 4.39 19.62
C ASP A 99 5.92 4.90 19.72
N PRO A 100 5.10 4.29 20.60
CA PRO A 100 3.72 4.71 20.84
C PRO A 100 3.56 6.14 21.37
N SER A 101 4.63 6.77 21.88
CA SER A 101 4.58 8.17 22.31
C SER A 101 4.61 9.14 21.12
N VAL A 102 5.11 8.70 19.96
CA VAL A 102 5.16 9.48 18.72
C VAL A 102 3.98 9.14 17.81
N ALA A 103 3.69 7.86 17.61
CA ALA A 103 2.58 7.44 16.76
C ALA A 103 1.97 6.12 17.22
N THR A 104 0.65 6.01 17.10
CA THR A 104 -0.11 4.77 17.33
C THR A 104 -0.67 4.24 16.03
N VAL A 105 -0.93 2.94 15.98
CA VAL A 105 -1.49 2.27 14.81
C VAL A 105 -2.76 1.53 15.19
N GLY A 106 -3.71 1.50 14.26
CA GLY A 106 -4.96 0.78 14.42
C GLY A 106 -5.48 0.26 13.08
N GLY A 107 -6.64 -0.38 13.12
CA GLY A 107 -7.16 -1.20 12.03
C GLY A 107 -6.87 -2.67 12.32
N SER A 108 -7.90 -3.42 12.68
CA SER A 108 -7.77 -4.82 13.09
C SER A 108 -7.76 -5.74 11.86
N PRO A 109 -6.82 -6.69 11.75
CA PRO A 109 -6.82 -7.72 10.72
C PRO A 109 -8.02 -8.70 10.80
N GLY A 110 -8.91 -8.55 11.79
CA GLY A 110 -10.12 -9.37 11.94
C GLY A 110 -11.42 -8.70 11.50
N VAL A 111 -11.38 -7.43 11.07
CA VAL A 111 -12.59 -6.73 10.59
C VAL A 111 -12.53 -6.66 9.06
N PRO A 112 -13.46 -7.33 8.35
CA PRO A 112 -13.52 -7.26 6.89
C PRO A 112 -13.58 -5.79 6.43
N GLY A 113 -12.62 -5.39 5.59
CA GLY A 113 -12.55 -4.04 5.01
C GLY A 113 -11.89 -2.97 5.89
N ALA A 114 -11.39 -3.31 7.09
CA ALA A 114 -10.64 -2.34 7.90
C ALA A 114 -9.24 -2.13 7.31
N ARG A 115 -8.97 -0.90 6.84
CA ARG A 115 -7.63 -0.47 6.44
C ARG A 115 -6.83 -0.06 7.68
N PRO A 116 -5.51 -0.26 7.68
CA PRO A 116 -4.70 0.28 8.75
C PRO A 116 -4.68 1.80 8.70
N TRP A 117 -4.67 2.39 9.87
CA TRP A 117 -4.50 3.81 10.09
C TRP A 117 -3.40 4.05 11.10
N VAL A 118 -2.81 5.24 11.03
CA VAL A 118 -1.74 5.73 11.89
C VAL A 118 -2.20 7.04 12.48
N VAL A 119 -2.04 7.23 13.79
CA VAL A 119 -2.35 8.48 14.47
C VAL A 119 -1.06 9.05 15.06
N ALA A 120 -0.80 10.33 14.80
CA ALA A 120 0.27 11.05 15.47
C ALA A 120 -0.10 11.32 16.93
N GLU A 121 0.76 10.96 17.87
CA GLU A 121 0.57 11.17 19.30
C GLU A 121 1.46 12.29 19.85
N GLY A 122 2.68 12.40 19.32
CA GLY A 122 3.68 13.33 19.80
C GLY A 122 4.75 13.64 18.76
N PRO A 123 5.72 14.51 19.09
CA PRO A 123 6.80 14.85 18.20
C PRO A 123 7.80 13.70 18.06
N GLY A 124 8.18 13.39 16.82
CA GLY A 124 9.24 12.42 16.51
C GLY A 124 9.41 12.26 15.00
N GLN A 125 10.44 11.54 14.59
CA GLN A 125 10.76 11.28 13.19
C GLN A 125 11.52 9.96 13.06
N GLY A 126 11.30 9.24 11.96
CA GLY A 126 12.12 8.10 11.56
C GLY A 126 11.29 6.89 11.15
N ALA A 127 11.96 5.73 11.02
CA ALA A 127 11.31 4.45 10.73
C ALA A 127 10.60 3.93 11.99
N LEU A 128 9.45 4.52 12.33
CA LEU A 128 8.73 4.26 13.58
C LEU A 128 7.67 3.17 13.46
N LEU A 129 7.34 2.73 12.24
CA LEU A 129 6.36 1.68 12.01
C LEU A 129 7.05 0.44 11.46
N GLN A 130 6.80 -0.71 12.08
CA GLN A 130 7.25 -2.01 11.61
C GLN A 130 6.06 -2.77 10.99
N LEU A 131 6.27 -3.34 9.82
CA LEU A 131 5.30 -4.13 9.09
C LEU A 131 5.79 -5.57 8.94
N ASN A 132 4.91 -6.53 9.20
CA ASN A 132 5.18 -7.95 9.08
C ASN A 132 4.05 -8.61 8.28
N LEU A 133 4.39 -9.21 7.13
CA LEU A 133 3.47 -10.04 6.38
C LEU A 133 3.50 -11.44 6.95
N LEU A 134 2.37 -11.91 7.46
CA LEU A 134 2.23 -13.24 8.03
C LEU A 134 1.53 -14.17 7.03
N PRO A 135 1.71 -15.50 7.18
CA PRO A 135 0.85 -16.45 6.51
C PRO A 135 -0.61 -16.24 6.95
N PRO A 136 -1.58 -16.30 6.01
CA PRO A 136 -3.00 -16.33 6.34
C PRO A 136 -3.31 -17.44 7.35
N ASP A 137 -4.34 -17.26 8.18
CA ASP A 137 -4.67 -18.22 9.24
C ASP A 137 -4.91 -19.64 8.71
N ALA A 138 -5.53 -19.77 7.54
CA ALA A 138 -5.73 -21.06 6.86
C ALA A 138 -4.41 -21.80 6.54
N CYS A 139 -3.30 -21.07 6.42
CA CYS A 139 -1.97 -21.61 6.12
C CYS A 139 -1.14 -21.92 7.38
N ARG A 140 -1.60 -21.52 8.58
CA ARG A 140 -0.87 -21.73 9.84
C ARG A 140 -1.01 -23.19 10.29
N ARG A 141 0.00 -24.01 10.00
CA ARG A 141 0.03 -25.42 10.44
C ARG A 141 0.69 -25.56 11.82
N GLY A 142 -0.09 -25.98 12.82
CA GLY A 142 0.40 -26.48 14.12
C GLY A 142 0.73 -25.42 15.18
N ARG A 143 1.29 -25.85 16.32
CA ARG A 143 1.62 -25.02 17.50
C ARG A 143 2.85 -24.09 17.32
N HIS A 144 3.45 -24.06 16.13
CA HIS A 144 4.63 -23.24 15.87
C HIS A 144 4.22 -21.81 15.50
N ARG A 145 4.93 -20.81 16.02
CA ARG A 145 4.74 -19.40 15.62
C ARG A 145 4.91 -19.31 14.11
N ALA A 146 3.91 -18.77 13.42
CA ALA A 146 3.97 -18.55 11.99
C ALA A 146 5.15 -17.64 11.66
N ALA A 147 6.09 -18.13 10.85
CA ALA A 147 7.25 -17.33 10.43
C ALA A 147 6.78 -16.18 9.53
N THR A 148 7.31 -14.99 9.77
CA THR A 148 7.05 -13.82 8.93
C THR A 148 7.54 -14.09 7.51
N LEU A 149 6.67 -13.83 6.52
CA LEU A 149 6.97 -14.01 5.10
C LEU A 149 7.84 -12.87 4.56
N ALA A 150 7.50 -11.64 4.93
CA ALA A 150 8.23 -10.44 4.53
C ALA A 150 8.10 -9.36 5.60
N THR A 151 9.10 -8.49 5.68
CA THR A 151 9.13 -7.38 6.64
C THR A 151 9.34 -6.06 5.91
N GLY A 152 8.99 -4.97 6.58
CA GLY A 152 9.27 -3.62 6.11
C GLY A 152 9.12 -2.61 7.22
N THR A 153 9.52 -1.38 6.93
CA THR A 153 9.34 -0.24 7.82
C THR A 153 8.72 0.92 7.08
N ALA A 154 7.88 1.70 7.75
CA ALA A 154 7.41 2.98 7.25
C ALA A 154 7.97 4.13 8.09
N TRP A 155 8.31 5.21 7.37
CA TRP A 155 8.83 6.43 7.95
C TRP A 155 7.69 7.39 8.32
N LEU A 156 7.87 8.07 9.45
CA LEU A 156 7.02 9.13 9.99
C LEU A 156 7.84 10.42 10.17
#